data_AF-A0A8M2BAQ8-F1
#
_entry.id   AF-A0A8M2BAQ8-F1
#
_cell.length_a   1.000
_cell.length_b   1.000
_cell.length_c   1.000
_cell.angle_alpha   90.00
_cell.angle_beta   90.00
_cell.angle_gamma   90.00
#
_symmetry.space_group_name_H-M   'P 1'
#
loop_
_entity.id
_entity.type
_entity.pdbx_description
1 polymer ?
#
loop_
_entity_poly.entity_id
_entity_poly.type
_entity_poly.pdbx_seq_one_letter_code
_entity_poly.pdbx_strand_id
1 'polypeptide(L)'
;MDMEDSAGGARKATKSKLFEFLVHGVRPGMTSGARMPHQGAPMGPPGPPYGGTPQIRPGMPNPALDPNRKRPAPTQPVQPPSVQNRSRKKPLGFPAANEISARQMDMREAQSDPAIGSNAKRRKMADKILPQRIRELVPESQAYMDLLAFERKLDQTIMRKRVDIQEALKRPMKQKRKLRLYISNTFNPAKPDTEDSEGSIASWELRVEGKLLDDPGKQKRKFSSFFKSLVIELDKDLYGPDNHLVEIALKHAAKIGETQWHRTPTTQETDGFQVKRPGDVNVRCTLLLMLDYQPPQFKLDPRLARLLGIHTQTRSCIIQALWQYVKTNKLQDSHEKEYINCDKYFQQIFDCPRLKFCEIPQRLTNLLLPPDPIVINHIISVDPNDQKKTACYDIDVEVDDPLKGQMNGFLLSTANQQEIASLDNKIHETIESINQLKIQRDFMLSFSRDPKGYIQDWICSQNRDLKLMTDTVGNPEEERRAEFYNQPWSQEAVSRYFYCKIQQRRQELEQALAMRTT
;
A
#
# COMPACT_ATOMS: atom_id res chain seq x y z
N MET A 1 -23.39 -29.83 -55.20
CA MET A 1 -24.37 -28.88 -54.61
C MET A 1 -23.82 -28.54 -53.24
N ASP A 2 -23.01 -27.48 -53.25
CA ASP A 2 -22.25 -26.97 -52.13
C ASP A 2 -23.16 -26.25 -51.14
N MET A 3 -23.01 -26.54 -49.84
CA MET A 3 -23.49 -25.70 -48.75
C MET A 3 -22.32 -25.47 -47.79
N GLU A 4 -21.72 -24.29 -47.90
CA GLU A 4 -20.96 -23.65 -46.83
C GLU A 4 -21.91 -23.26 -45.70
N ASP A 5 -21.54 -23.56 -44.45
CA ASP A 5 -22.11 -22.88 -43.29
C ASP A 5 -21.04 -22.65 -42.20
N SER A 6 -20.53 -21.42 -42.20
CA SER A 6 -20.41 -20.51 -41.05
C SER A 6 -20.13 -21.08 -39.64
N ALA A 7 -18.96 -20.75 -39.08
CA ALA A 7 -18.80 -20.05 -37.77
C ALA A 7 -17.42 -20.33 -37.13
N GLY A 8 -16.59 -19.29 -37.00
CA GLY A 8 -15.30 -19.41 -36.30
C GLY A 8 -14.46 -18.14 -36.29
N GLY A 9 -15.07 -16.99 -35.95
CA GLY A 9 -14.40 -15.70 -35.92
C GLY A 9 -13.36 -15.59 -34.80
N ALA A 10 -12.09 -15.85 -35.11
CA ALA A 10 -10.95 -15.58 -34.25
C ALA A 10 -10.77 -14.06 -34.03
N ARG A 11 -11.22 -13.55 -32.88
CA ARG A 11 -10.94 -12.18 -32.44
C ARG A 11 -9.44 -12.06 -32.11
N LYS A 12 -8.67 -11.47 -33.03
CA LYS A 12 -7.29 -11.01 -32.78
C LYS A 12 -7.28 -10.05 -31.59
N ALA A 13 -6.72 -10.48 -30.45
CA ALA A 13 -6.47 -9.62 -29.31
C ALA A 13 -5.38 -8.59 -29.69
N THR A 14 -5.80 -7.34 -29.86
CA THR A 14 -4.89 -6.22 -30.09
C THR A 14 -3.96 -6.08 -28.89
N LYS A 15 -2.68 -6.43 -29.05
CA LYS A 15 -1.59 -6.18 -28.10
C LYS A 15 -1.69 -4.72 -27.62
N SER A 16 -2.15 -4.51 -26.39
CA SER A 16 -2.24 -3.18 -25.81
C SER A 16 -0.83 -2.60 -25.64
N LYS A 17 -0.58 -1.38 -26.13
CA LYS A 17 0.69 -0.64 -25.97
C LYS A 17 1.16 -0.54 -24.52
N LEU A 18 0.25 -0.71 -23.56
CA LEU A 18 0.54 -0.80 -22.13
C LEU A 18 1.35 -2.06 -21.76
N PHE A 19 1.13 -3.18 -22.44
CA PHE A 19 1.85 -4.44 -22.21
C PHE A 19 3.33 -4.34 -22.60
N GLU A 20 3.64 -3.75 -23.76
CA GLU A 20 5.02 -3.49 -24.21
C GLU A 20 5.75 -2.56 -23.23
N PHE A 21 5.08 -1.51 -22.72
CA PHE A 21 5.65 -0.60 -21.72
C PHE A 21 5.97 -1.30 -20.38
N LEU A 22 5.05 -2.16 -19.91
CA LEU A 22 5.20 -2.89 -18.64
C LEU A 22 6.28 -3.98 -18.68
N VAL A 23 6.39 -4.70 -19.79
CA VAL A 23 7.30 -5.86 -19.94
C VAL A 23 8.71 -5.44 -20.34
N HIS A 24 8.85 -4.46 -21.23
CA HIS A 24 10.15 -4.07 -21.77
C HIS A 24 10.71 -2.77 -21.17
N GLY A 25 9.92 -2.03 -20.37
CA GLY A 25 10.37 -0.79 -19.74
C GLY A 25 10.71 0.34 -20.73
N VAL A 26 10.30 0.21 -22.00
CA VAL A 26 10.60 1.18 -23.05
C VAL A 26 9.48 2.20 -23.12
N ARG A 27 9.81 3.45 -22.79
CA ARG A 27 8.92 4.61 -22.93
C ARG A 27 8.53 4.77 -24.41
N PRO A 28 7.25 4.91 -24.78
CA PRO A 28 6.87 5.21 -26.16
C PRO A 28 7.45 6.55 -26.58
N GLY A 29 8.32 6.57 -27.60
CA GLY A 29 8.84 7.81 -28.21
C GLY A 29 10.36 8.01 -28.18
N MET A 30 11.17 7.03 -27.76
CA MET A 30 12.62 7.10 -27.88
C MET A 30 13.10 6.07 -28.92
N THR A 31 13.67 6.58 -30.02
CA THR A 31 14.32 5.79 -31.06
C THR A 31 15.52 5.04 -30.47
N SER A 32 15.68 3.76 -30.85
CA SER A 32 16.84 2.95 -30.50
C SER A 32 18.12 3.63 -31.00
N GLY A 33 18.90 4.20 -30.08
CA GLY A 33 20.16 4.87 -30.37
C GLY A 33 21.28 4.38 -29.46
N ALA A 34 22.27 3.74 -30.07
CA ALA A 34 23.66 3.56 -29.62
C ALA A 34 23.91 2.92 -28.24
N ARG A 35 24.11 1.60 -28.29
CA ARG A 35 24.81 0.76 -27.31
C ARG A 35 26.27 1.24 -27.18
N MET A 36 26.69 1.72 -26.01
CA MET A 36 28.11 1.91 -25.66
C MET A 36 28.57 0.78 -24.72
N PRO A 37 29.75 0.16 -24.95
CA PRO A 37 30.21 -0.96 -24.15
C PRO A 37 30.91 -0.46 -22.89
N HIS A 38 30.54 -1.00 -21.73
CA HIS A 38 31.25 -0.79 -20.48
C HIS A 38 32.50 -1.69 -20.46
N GLN A 39 33.69 -1.09 -20.56
CA GLN A 39 34.96 -1.71 -20.20
C GLN A 39 35.25 -1.51 -18.70
N GLY A 40 35.96 -2.49 -18.12
CA GLY A 40 36.55 -2.48 -16.76
C GLY A 40 35.65 -3.11 -15.69
N ALA A 41 36.02 -4.16 -14.93
CA ALA A 41 37.28 -4.88 -14.75
C ALA A 41 36.97 -6.30 -14.17
N PRO A 42 37.90 -7.28 -14.23
CA PRO A 42 37.58 -8.71 -14.07
C PRO A 42 37.81 -9.29 -12.66
N MET A 43 36.98 -10.31 -12.35
CA MET A 43 37.29 -11.57 -11.69
C MET A 43 37.91 -11.59 -10.27
N GLY A 44 37.10 -12.06 -9.31
CA GLY A 44 37.55 -12.87 -8.17
C GLY A 44 36.70 -14.16 -8.11
N PRO A 45 37.29 -15.35 -7.95
CA PRO A 45 36.57 -16.62 -8.13
C PRO A 45 35.73 -17.00 -6.90
N PRO A 46 34.60 -17.71 -7.07
CA PRO A 46 33.80 -18.21 -5.96
C PRO A 46 34.40 -19.49 -5.39
N GLY A 47 34.67 -19.50 -4.08
CA GLY A 47 35.11 -20.69 -3.35
C GLY A 47 34.04 -21.80 -3.29
N PRO A 48 34.44 -23.07 -3.15
CA PRO A 48 33.58 -24.24 -3.31
C PRO A 48 32.63 -24.43 -2.11
N PRO A 49 31.45 -25.08 -2.31
CA PRO A 49 30.57 -25.41 -1.21
C PRO A 49 31.14 -26.62 -0.47
N TYR A 50 31.53 -26.42 0.80
CA TYR A 50 31.90 -27.52 1.68
C TYR A 50 30.64 -28.30 2.06
N GLY A 51 30.57 -29.55 1.62
CA GLY A 51 29.67 -30.55 2.17
C GLY A 51 30.10 -30.88 3.60
N GLY A 52 29.16 -30.77 4.53
CA GLY A 52 29.32 -31.16 5.92
C GLY A 52 28.08 -31.91 6.36
N THR A 53 28.22 -33.23 6.50
CA THR A 53 27.27 -34.12 7.14
C THR A 53 27.08 -33.74 8.62
N PRO A 54 25.89 -33.93 9.21
CA PRO A 54 25.69 -33.62 10.62
C PRO A 54 26.39 -34.67 11.49
N GLN A 55 27.33 -34.22 12.33
CA GLN A 55 27.87 -35.03 13.42
C GLN A 55 26.77 -35.32 14.44
N ILE A 56 26.50 -36.62 14.61
CA ILE A 56 25.81 -37.21 15.74
C ILE A 56 26.68 -37.02 16.98
N ARG A 57 26.14 -36.34 18.00
CA ARG A 57 26.71 -36.27 19.35
C ARG A 57 26.00 -37.30 20.23
N PRO A 58 26.69 -38.30 20.79
CA PRO A 58 26.21 -39.07 21.93
C PRO A 58 26.89 -38.59 23.21
N GLY A 59 26.12 -38.41 24.30
CA GLY A 59 26.75 -38.20 25.61
C GLY A 59 25.84 -37.71 26.74
N MET A 60 25.61 -38.63 27.69
CA MET A 60 25.32 -38.43 29.12
C MET A 60 23.87 -38.10 29.54
N PRO A 61 23.16 -39.05 30.19
CA PRO A 61 22.04 -38.75 31.07
C PRO A 61 22.55 -38.54 32.51
N ASN A 62 22.03 -37.53 33.20
CA ASN A 62 22.25 -37.31 34.63
C ASN A 62 20.92 -37.51 35.37
N PRO A 63 20.83 -38.37 36.40
CA PRO A 63 19.62 -38.51 37.21
C PRO A 63 19.75 -37.67 38.49
N ALA A 64 18.72 -36.89 38.83
CA ALA A 64 18.54 -36.36 40.16
C ALA A 64 17.05 -36.32 40.51
N LEU A 65 16.76 -36.88 41.68
CA LEU A 65 15.45 -37.08 42.29
C LEU A 65 14.75 -35.76 42.61
N ASP A 66 13.42 -35.72 42.47
CA ASP A 66 12.55 -35.22 43.55
C ASP A 66 11.09 -35.74 43.39
N PRO A 67 10.42 -36.26 44.45
CA PRO A 67 9.09 -36.84 44.37
C PRO A 67 8.01 -35.98 45.06
N ASN A 68 6.86 -35.76 44.41
CA ASN A 68 5.57 -35.53 45.08
C ASN A 68 4.42 -35.82 44.09
N ARG A 69 3.68 -36.93 44.23
CA ARG A 69 2.34 -37.04 44.87
C ARG A 69 1.30 -36.10 44.20
N LYS A 70 0.17 -36.53 43.62
CA LYS A 70 -0.74 -37.68 43.88
C LYS A 70 -1.58 -37.99 42.62
N ARG A 71 -1.88 -39.28 42.41
CA ARG A 71 -2.94 -39.82 41.53
C ARG A 71 -4.30 -39.77 42.28
N PRO A 72 -5.46 -39.92 41.62
CA PRO A 72 -6.18 -41.19 41.79
C PRO A 72 -6.86 -41.73 40.52
N ALA A 73 -7.22 -43.01 40.61
CA ALA A 73 -7.64 -43.94 39.56
C ALA A 73 -9.19 -44.03 39.40
N PRO A 74 -9.72 -44.83 38.44
CA PRO A 74 -11.09 -44.72 37.92
C PRO A 74 -12.10 -45.73 38.53
N THR A 75 -13.40 -45.47 38.40
CA THR A 75 -14.49 -46.44 38.63
C THR A 75 -15.65 -46.29 37.64
N GLN A 76 -16.24 -47.45 37.34
CA GLN A 76 -17.25 -47.83 36.34
C GLN A 76 -18.68 -47.23 36.51
N PRO A 77 -19.60 -47.45 35.54
CA PRO A 77 -20.78 -46.60 35.30
C PRO A 77 -22.10 -47.14 35.88
N VAL A 78 -23.18 -46.33 35.85
CA VAL A 78 -24.56 -46.66 35.36
C VAL A 78 -25.62 -45.69 35.96
N GLN A 79 -26.37 -45.06 35.03
CA GLN A 79 -27.75 -44.49 35.06
C GLN A 79 -28.12 -43.18 35.83
N PRO A 80 -28.92 -42.27 35.20
CA PRO A 80 -29.49 -41.03 35.78
C PRO A 80 -31.04 -41.17 36.00
N PRO A 81 -31.89 -40.13 36.15
CA PRO A 81 -31.74 -38.68 36.38
C PRO A 81 -32.65 -38.10 37.52
N SER A 82 -32.50 -36.81 37.89
CA SER A 82 -33.59 -35.78 37.98
C SER A 82 -33.30 -34.58 38.92
N VAL A 83 -33.28 -33.39 38.30
CA VAL A 83 -33.91 -32.10 38.66
C VAL A 83 -34.12 -31.72 40.15
N GLN A 84 -33.49 -30.62 40.63
CA GLN A 84 -34.16 -29.38 41.08
C GLN A 84 -33.22 -28.31 41.68
N ASN A 85 -33.43 -27.09 41.17
CA ASN A 85 -33.07 -25.75 41.64
C ASN A 85 -32.99 -25.50 43.17
N ARG A 86 -32.14 -24.55 43.62
CA ARG A 86 -32.53 -23.16 44.01
C ARG A 86 -31.42 -22.35 44.75
N SER A 87 -30.87 -21.37 44.02
CA SER A 87 -30.65 -19.93 44.30
C SER A 87 -30.41 -19.35 45.73
N ARG A 88 -29.37 -18.49 45.85
CA ARG A 88 -29.31 -17.22 46.63
C ARG A 88 -28.28 -16.27 45.94
N LYS A 89 -28.64 -15.19 45.22
CA LYS A 89 -29.03 -13.79 45.61
C LYS A 89 -27.96 -13.10 46.50
N LYS A 90 -27.34 -11.96 46.11
CA LYS A 90 -27.84 -10.56 46.24
C LYS A 90 -26.82 -9.49 45.69
N PRO A 91 -27.16 -8.17 45.55
CA PRO A 91 -27.14 -7.47 44.25
C PRO A 91 -26.64 -5.98 44.21
N LEU A 92 -26.60 -5.42 42.97
CA LEU A 92 -27.03 -4.08 42.45
C LEU A 92 -26.58 -2.73 43.07
N GLY A 93 -26.11 -1.83 42.17
CA GLY A 93 -26.09 -0.36 42.29
C GLY A 93 -25.88 0.33 40.91
N PHE A 94 -26.73 1.30 40.54
CA PHE A 94 -26.97 1.91 39.21
C PHE A 94 -26.22 3.26 38.95
N PRO A 95 -26.24 3.83 37.71
CA PRO A 95 -25.26 4.79 37.15
C PRO A 95 -25.76 6.24 36.89
N ALA A 96 -24.87 7.16 36.45
CA ALA A 96 -25.22 8.43 35.78
C ALA A 96 -24.06 9.09 34.96
N ALA A 97 -24.43 9.61 33.78
CA ALA A 97 -23.97 10.81 33.04
C ALA A 97 -22.62 10.88 32.24
N ASN A 98 -22.79 10.92 30.91
CA ASN A 98 -22.13 11.76 29.87
C ASN A 98 -20.60 11.83 29.71
N GLU A 99 -20.09 11.17 28.65
CA GLU A 99 -19.13 11.73 27.68
C GLU A 99 -19.14 10.87 26.37
N ILE A 100 -19.50 11.48 25.24
CA ILE A 100 -19.48 10.98 23.84
C ILE A 100 -18.65 12.04 23.11
N SER A 101 -17.60 11.84 22.31
CA SER A 101 -17.18 10.88 21.28
C SER A 101 -15.67 11.15 21.07
N ALA A 102 -14.74 10.29 20.66
CA ALA A 102 -14.82 9.13 19.79
C ALA A 102 -13.58 8.24 20.05
N ARG A 103 -13.81 7.03 20.55
CA ARG A 103 -12.93 5.86 20.38
C ARG A 103 -13.84 4.69 20.09
N GLN A 104 -13.94 4.32 18.82
CA GLN A 104 -14.83 3.26 18.37
C GLN A 104 -14.24 1.92 18.81
N MET A 105 -15.03 1.25 19.65
CA MET A 105 -14.72 0.02 20.35
C MET A 105 -14.83 -1.21 19.46
N ASP A 106 -14.06 -2.19 19.89
CA ASP A 106 -14.21 -3.63 19.78
C ASP A 106 -15.63 -4.15 20.14
N MET A 107 -15.90 -5.41 19.79
CA MET A 107 -17.05 -6.24 20.15
C MET A 107 -18.36 -6.07 19.35
N ARG A 108 -18.47 -6.88 18.30
CA ARG A 108 -19.75 -7.44 17.83
C ARG A 108 -19.62 -8.97 17.74
N GLU A 109 -19.67 -9.63 18.89
CA GLU A 109 -20.08 -11.03 18.99
C GLU A 109 -21.61 -11.08 18.90
N ALA A 110 -22.12 -11.61 17.79
CA ALA A 110 -23.50 -12.04 17.65
C ALA A 110 -23.52 -13.29 16.77
N GLN A 111 -23.60 -14.44 17.45
CA GLN A 111 -24.30 -15.66 17.05
C GLN A 111 -24.34 -15.99 15.55
N SER A 112 -23.50 -16.93 15.13
CA SER A 112 -23.79 -17.80 13.99
C SER A 112 -23.16 -19.17 14.19
N ASP A 113 -23.94 -20.20 13.87
CA ASP A 113 -23.73 -21.63 14.10
C ASP A 113 -22.32 -22.17 13.83
N PRO A 114 -21.80 -23.08 14.66
CA PRO A 114 -20.60 -23.86 14.35
C PRO A 114 -21.01 -25.11 13.54
N ALA A 115 -21.50 -24.92 12.33
CA ALA A 115 -21.64 -26.01 11.35
C ALA A 115 -21.64 -25.39 9.95
N ILE A 116 -20.69 -25.81 9.10
CA ILE A 116 -20.46 -25.34 7.71
C ILE A 116 -19.45 -24.17 7.63
N GLY A 117 -18.14 -24.45 7.55
CA GLY A 117 -17.17 -23.39 7.22
C GLY A 117 -15.67 -23.72 7.26
N SER A 118 -15.24 -24.89 7.71
CA SER A 118 -13.82 -25.18 7.98
C SER A 118 -12.94 -25.55 6.77
N ASN A 119 -13.40 -25.39 5.52
CA ASN A 119 -12.67 -25.84 4.32
C ASN A 119 -11.92 -24.75 3.53
N ALA A 120 -11.88 -23.50 3.99
CA ALA A 120 -11.15 -22.42 3.31
C ALA A 120 -9.73 -22.20 3.86
N LYS A 121 -8.97 -23.27 4.13
CA LYS A 121 -7.50 -23.13 4.28
C LYS A 121 -6.97 -22.55 2.97
N ARG A 122 -6.37 -21.35 3.02
CA ARG A 122 -5.71 -20.69 1.86
C ARG A 122 -5.01 -21.74 0.99
N ARG A 123 -5.56 -21.96 -0.21
CA ARG A 123 -5.09 -22.97 -1.17
C ARG A 123 -3.65 -22.68 -1.53
N LYS A 124 -2.82 -23.72 -1.51
CA LYS A 124 -1.36 -23.61 -1.62
C LYS A 124 -0.95 -23.71 -3.08
N MET A 125 0.18 -23.11 -3.47
CA MET A 125 0.72 -23.30 -4.83
C MET A 125 0.93 -24.77 -5.20
N ALA A 126 1.13 -25.66 -4.22
CA ALA A 126 1.23 -27.10 -4.44
C ALA A 126 -0.05 -27.69 -5.06
N ASP A 127 -1.21 -27.11 -4.77
CA ASP A 127 -2.52 -27.61 -5.22
C ASP A 127 -2.77 -27.29 -6.72
N LYS A 128 -1.95 -26.40 -7.30
CA LYS A 128 -1.95 -26.09 -8.75
C LYS A 128 -0.98 -26.96 -9.55
N ILE A 129 -0.12 -27.77 -8.92
CA ILE A 129 0.94 -28.51 -9.63
C ILE A 129 0.48 -29.93 -9.96
N LEU A 130 0.61 -30.33 -11.22
CA LEU A 130 0.36 -31.71 -11.63
C LEU A 130 1.43 -32.65 -11.07
N PRO A 131 1.06 -33.77 -10.41
CA PRO A 131 2.03 -34.75 -9.93
C PRO A 131 2.91 -35.30 -11.05
N GLN A 132 4.19 -35.57 -10.74
CA GLN A 132 5.18 -36.04 -11.72
C GLN A 132 4.70 -37.27 -12.52
N ARG A 133 4.06 -38.22 -11.84
CA ARG A 133 3.50 -39.43 -12.46
C ARG A 133 2.38 -39.16 -13.47
N ILE A 134 1.70 -38.02 -13.39
CA ILE A 134 0.71 -37.59 -14.40
C ILE A 134 1.44 -36.91 -15.56
N ARG A 135 2.47 -36.12 -15.25
CA ARG A 135 3.26 -35.41 -16.25
C ARG A 135 3.99 -36.33 -17.23
N GLU A 136 4.43 -37.49 -16.75
CA GLU A 136 5.04 -38.54 -17.58
C GLU A 136 4.05 -39.24 -18.52
N LEU A 137 2.74 -39.20 -18.21
CA LEU A 137 1.70 -39.85 -19.01
C LEU A 137 1.15 -38.95 -20.12
N VAL A 138 1.19 -37.62 -19.93
CA VAL A 138 0.56 -36.63 -20.81
C VAL A 138 1.61 -35.60 -21.22
N PRO A 139 2.11 -35.60 -22.47
CA PRO A 139 3.19 -34.71 -22.90
C PRO A 139 2.80 -33.22 -22.82
N GLU A 140 1.52 -32.88 -23.03
CA GLU A 140 0.98 -31.52 -22.94
C GLU A 140 1.04 -30.95 -21.52
N SER A 141 1.24 -31.79 -20.51
CA SER A 141 1.40 -31.35 -19.12
C SER A 141 2.61 -30.43 -18.93
N GLN A 142 3.66 -30.57 -19.77
CA GLN A 142 4.80 -29.67 -19.72
C GLN A 142 4.40 -28.24 -20.11
N ALA A 143 3.55 -28.07 -21.12
CA ALA A 143 3.05 -26.75 -21.52
C ALA A 143 2.26 -26.10 -20.37
N TYR A 144 1.48 -26.87 -19.61
CA TYR A 144 0.80 -26.37 -18.41
C TYR A 144 1.80 -25.91 -17.33
N MET A 145 2.86 -26.68 -17.08
CA MET A 145 3.91 -26.30 -16.12
C MET A 145 4.66 -25.02 -16.55
N ASP A 146 4.89 -24.85 -17.86
CA ASP A 146 5.50 -23.63 -18.41
C ASP A 146 4.57 -22.42 -18.27
N LEU A 147 3.26 -22.60 -18.45
CA LEU A 147 2.26 -21.57 -18.18
C LEU A 147 2.26 -21.14 -16.70
N LEU A 148 2.34 -22.08 -15.75
CA LEU A 148 2.48 -21.75 -14.32
C LEU A 148 3.79 -21.01 -14.00
N ALA A 149 4.89 -21.35 -14.69
CA ALA A 149 6.15 -20.63 -14.53
C ALA A 149 6.05 -19.20 -15.08
N PHE A 150 5.40 -19.03 -16.24
CA PHE A 150 5.14 -17.73 -16.84
C PHE A 150 4.20 -16.86 -15.99
N GLU A 151 3.09 -17.43 -15.51
CA GLU A 151 2.14 -16.77 -14.60
C GLU A 151 2.86 -16.23 -13.36
N ARG A 152 3.66 -17.07 -12.68
CA ARG A 152 4.46 -16.63 -11.51
C ARG A 152 5.36 -15.44 -11.83
N LYS A 153 6.02 -15.45 -12.99
CA LYS A 153 6.90 -14.34 -13.42
C LYS A 153 6.10 -13.08 -13.76
N LEU A 154 4.94 -13.23 -14.40
CA LEU A 154 4.03 -12.14 -14.73
C LEU A 154 3.51 -11.46 -13.46
N ASP A 155 2.99 -12.24 -12.51
CA ASP A 155 2.46 -11.74 -11.25
C ASP A 155 3.51 -11.05 -10.40
N GLN A 156 4.73 -11.60 -10.32
CA GLN A 156 5.86 -10.94 -9.67
C GLN A 156 6.17 -9.57 -10.30
N THR A 157 6.10 -9.48 -11.63
CA THR A 157 6.36 -8.24 -12.36
C THR A 157 5.24 -7.22 -12.12
N ILE A 158 3.98 -7.65 -12.18
CA ILE A 158 2.81 -6.81 -11.89
C ILE A 158 2.89 -6.30 -10.45
N MET A 159 3.17 -7.16 -9.47
CA MET A 159 3.26 -6.77 -8.06
C MET A 159 4.40 -5.77 -7.83
N ARG A 160 5.59 -6.02 -8.41
CA ARG A 160 6.71 -5.08 -8.35
C ARG A 160 6.31 -3.72 -8.92
N LYS A 161 5.71 -3.70 -10.12
CA LYS A 161 5.28 -2.45 -10.78
C LYS A 161 4.18 -1.73 -10.02
N ARG A 162 3.28 -2.46 -9.36
CA ARG A 162 2.27 -1.88 -8.47
C ARG A 162 2.93 -1.15 -7.29
N VAL A 163 3.93 -1.76 -6.65
CA VAL A 163 4.69 -1.14 -5.56
C VAL A 163 5.51 0.06 -6.06
N ASP A 164 6.17 -0.05 -7.21
CA ASP A 164 6.91 1.06 -7.84
C ASP A 164 5.99 2.26 -8.13
N ILE A 165 4.78 2.00 -8.64
CA ILE A 165 3.76 3.02 -8.91
C ILE A 165 3.27 3.65 -7.60
N GLN A 166 3.02 2.86 -6.55
CA GLN A 166 2.65 3.37 -5.23
C GLN A 166 3.74 4.27 -4.65
N GLU A 167 5.01 3.88 -4.76
CA GLU A 167 6.14 4.68 -4.28
C GLU A 167 6.31 5.97 -5.09
N ALA A 168 6.16 5.90 -6.41
CA ALA A 168 6.19 7.07 -7.27
C ALA A 168 5.07 8.07 -6.95
N LEU A 169 3.84 7.58 -6.68
CA LEU A 169 2.69 8.42 -6.32
C LEU A 169 2.83 9.14 -4.98
N LYS A 170 3.73 8.70 -4.08
CA LYS A 170 4.05 9.44 -2.84
C LYS A 170 4.79 10.75 -3.11
N ARG A 171 5.45 10.87 -4.26
CA ARG A 171 6.16 12.09 -4.66
C ARG A 171 5.21 12.97 -5.47
N PRO A 172 5.10 14.28 -5.19
CA PRO A 172 4.31 15.18 -6.02
C PRO A 172 4.78 15.14 -7.48
N MET A 173 3.89 14.73 -8.38
CA MET A 173 4.14 14.71 -9.82
C MET A 173 3.51 15.96 -10.43
N LYS A 174 4.31 17.03 -10.55
CA LYS A 174 3.90 18.31 -11.12
C LYS A 174 4.69 18.60 -12.40
N GLN A 175 4.04 19.26 -13.35
CA GLN A 175 4.65 19.78 -14.57
C GLN A 175 4.49 21.30 -14.61
N LYS A 176 5.51 22.01 -15.09
CA LYS A 176 5.42 23.46 -15.33
C LYS A 176 4.64 23.74 -16.62
N ARG A 177 3.77 24.73 -16.58
CA ARG A 177 2.98 25.25 -17.70
C ARG A 177 2.90 26.77 -17.60
N LYS A 178 2.57 27.41 -18.73
CA LYS A 178 2.38 28.86 -18.80
C LYS A 178 0.91 29.19 -18.59
N LEU A 179 0.61 30.00 -17.58
CA LEU A 179 -0.68 30.65 -17.39
C LEU A 179 -0.60 32.06 -17.98
N ARG A 180 -1.42 32.34 -18.99
CA ARG A 180 -1.50 33.68 -19.58
C ARG A 180 -2.58 34.49 -18.88
N LEU A 181 -2.20 35.67 -18.40
CA LEU A 181 -3.07 36.65 -17.77
C LEU A 181 -3.40 37.75 -18.76
N TYR A 182 -4.65 38.17 -18.77
CA TYR A 182 -5.18 39.28 -19.55
C TYR A 182 -5.68 40.34 -18.57
N ILE A 183 -5.13 41.55 -18.69
CA ILE A 183 -5.56 42.70 -17.90
C ILE A 183 -6.08 43.74 -18.89
N SER A 184 -7.36 44.07 -18.79
CA SER A 184 -8.02 45.07 -19.62
C SER A 184 -8.87 45.99 -18.77
N ASN A 185 -9.02 47.23 -19.21
CA ASN A 185 -9.85 48.23 -18.57
C ASN A 185 -10.82 48.86 -19.57
N THR A 186 -12.05 49.09 -19.13
CA THR A 186 -13.10 49.77 -19.89
C THR A 186 -13.55 51.00 -19.12
N PHE A 187 -13.66 52.15 -19.79
CA PHE A 187 -14.17 53.38 -19.18
C PHE A 187 -15.58 53.67 -19.72
N ASN A 188 -16.52 53.88 -18.81
CA ASN A 188 -17.90 54.25 -19.09
C ASN A 188 -18.09 55.73 -18.71
N PRO A 189 -18.17 56.64 -19.69
CA PRO A 189 -18.37 58.06 -19.43
C PRO A 189 -19.74 58.32 -18.79
N ALA A 190 -19.86 59.44 -18.07
CA ALA A 190 -21.13 59.87 -17.50
C ALA A 190 -22.15 60.19 -18.61
N LYS A 191 -23.41 59.79 -18.42
CA LYS A 191 -24.51 60.17 -19.31
C LYS A 191 -25.31 61.28 -18.64
N PRO A 192 -25.60 62.40 -19.34
CA PRO A 192 -26.42 63.47 -18.78
C PRO A 192 -27.84 62.96 -18.49
N ASP A 193 -28.48 63.54 -17.48
CA ASP A 193 -29.89 63.27 -17.15
C ASP A 193 -30.76 63.52 -18.39
N THR A 194 -31.54 62.53 -18.79
CA THR A 194 -32.59 62.67 -19.81
C THR A 194 -33.94 62.41 -19.15
N GLU A 195 -35.03 62.99 -19.66
CA GLU A 195 -36.35 62.97 -19.00
C GLU A 195 -36.87 61.55 -18.66
N ASP A 196 -36.30 60.50 -19.28
CA ASP A 196 -36.65 59.08 -19.08
C ASP A 196 -35.56 58.23 -18.37
N SER A 197 -34.46 58.80 -17.86
CA SER A 197 -33.41 58.05 -17.13
C SER A 197 -32.54 58.92 -16.23
N GLU A 198 -32.38 58.50 -14.96
CA GLU A 198 -31.38 59.05 -14.03
C GLU A 198 -29.97 58.91 -14.63
N GLY A 199 -29.24 60.01 -14.67
CA GLY A 199 -27.90 60.13 -15.22
C GLY A 199 -26.93 59.17 -14.56
N SER A 200 -25.98 58.65 -15.35
CA SER A 200 -25.00 57.69 -14.86
C SER A 200 -23.70 58.38 -14.49
N ILE A 201 -23.14 58.05 -13.32
CA ILE A 201 -21.82 58.53 -12.89
C ILE A 201 -20.73 57.85 -13.75
N ALA A 202 -19.70 58.61 -14.12
CA ALA A 202 -18.53 58.07 -14.82
C ALA A 202 -17.90 56.94 -14.00
N SER A 203 -17.61 55.81 -14.65
CA SER A 203 -17.05 54.65 -13.96
C SER A 203 -16.08 53.91 -14.85
N TRP A 204 -15.07 53.32 -14.25
CA TRP A 204 -14.16 52.40 -14.92
C TRP A 204 -14.39 50.98 -14.44
N GLU A 205 -14.01 50.03 -15.28
CA GLU A 205 -14.10 48.60 -15.03
C GLU A 205 -12.77 47.95 -15.38
N LEU A 206 -12.15 47.27 -14.42
CA LEU A 206 -10.93 46.48 -14.61
C LEU A 206 -11.29 45.00 -14.67
N ARG A 207 -10.82 44.30 -15.69
CA ARG A 207 -10.96 42.85 -15.87
C ARG A 207 -9.59 42.19 -15.79
N VAL A 208 -9.51 41.16 -14.96
CA VAL A 208 -8.33 40.30 -14.81
C VAL A 208 -8.76 38.88 -15.09
N GLU A 209 -8.39 38.38 -16.25
CA GLU A 209 -8.73 37.02 -16.70
C GLU A 209 -7.46 36.20 -16.88
N GLY A 210 -7.59 34.88 -16.84
CA GLY A 210 -6.44 34.04 -17.19
C GLY A 210 -6.80 32.70 -17.79
N LYS A 211 -5.87 32.20 -18.59
CA LYS A 211 -6.04 30.96 -19.35
C LYS A 211 -4.73 30.19 -19.37
N LEU A 212 -4.81 28.91 -19.03
CA LEU A 212 -3.67 28.01 -19.14
C LEU A 212 -3.36 27.77 -20.62
N LEU A 213 -2.10 27.97 -21.02
CA LEU A 213 -1.62 27.67 -22.36
C LEU A 213 -1.33 26.16 -22.46
N ASP A 214 -1.65 25.58 -23.63
CA ASP A 214 -1.41 24.17 -23.96
C ASP A 214 -1.96 23.18 -22.93
N ASP A 215 -3.22 23.35 -22.48
CA ASP A 215 -3.89 22.37 -21.61
C ASP A 215 -4.36 21.16 -22.42
N PRO A 216 -3.74 19.97 -22.28
CA PRO A 216 -4.18 18.76 -22.97
C PRO A 216 -5.41 18.12 -22.29
N GLY A 217 -5.85 18.64 -21.15
CA GLY A 217 -6.92 18.07 -20.34
C GLY A 217 -8.33 18.42 -20.84
N LYS A 218 -9.27 17.47 -20.71
CA LYS A 218 -10.70 17.73 -20.94
C LYS A 218 -11.33 18.64 -19.87
N GLN A 219 -10.71 18.73 -18.70
CA GLN A 219 -11.17 19.55 -17.57
C GLN A 219 -10.28 20.78 -17.46
N LYS A 220 -10.73 21.88 -18.06
CA LYS A 220 -10.08 23.18 -17.95
C LYS A 220 -10.10 23.61 -16.48
N ARG A 221 -8.92 23.74 -15.86
CA ARG A 221 -8.81 24.39 -14.55
C ARG A 221 -9.14 25.86 -14.67
N LYS A 222 -9.86 26.36 -13.69
CA LYS A 222 -10.26 27.77 -13.61
C LYS A 222 -9.07 28.64 -13.22
N PHE A 223 -9.01 29.86 -13.75
CA PHE A 223 -7.95 30.83 -13.45
C PHE A 223 -7.69 31.02 -11.96
N SER A 224 -8.74 31.24 -11.19
CA SER A 224 -8.67 31.45 -9.74
C SER A 224 -8.09 30.26 -8.96
N SER A 225 -8.12 29.03 -9.51
CA SER A 225 -7.61 27.83 -8.83
C SER A 225 -6.09 27.83 -8.62
N PHE A 226 -5.36 28.66 -9.38
CA PHE A 226 -3.89 28.77 -9.32
C PHE A 226 -3.39 29.74 -8.25
N PHE A 227 -4.27 30.53 -7.64
CA PHE A 227 -3.90 31.59 -6.72
C PHE A 227 -4.48 31.34 -5.34
N LYS A 228 -3.65 31.55 -4.32
CA LYS A 228 -4.07 31.57 -2.93
C LYS A 228 -4.83 32.86 -2.62
N SER A 229 -4.36 33.99 -3.15
CA SER A 229 -5.02 35.30 -3.05
C SER A 229 -4.61 36.20 -4.22
N LEU A 230 -5.49 37.14 -4.56
CA LEU A 230 -5.28 38.20 -5.53
C LEU A 230 -5.72 39.52 -4.89
N VAL A 231 -4.80 40.46 -4.76
CA VAL A 231 -5.06 41.80 -4.21
C VAL A 231 -4.84 42.84 -5.30
N ILE A 232 -5.77 43.78 -5.44
CA ILE A 232 -5.65 44.94 -6.32
C ILE A 232 -5.54 46.17 -5.43
N GLU A 233 -4.37 46.79 -5.41
CA GLU A 233 -4.13 48.06 -4.72
C GLU A 233 -4.36 49.20 -5.72
N LEU A 234 -5.31 50.07 -5.41
CA LEU A 234 -5.59 51.31 -6.14
C LEU A 234 -4.85 52.48 -5.49
N ASP A 235 -4.84 53.62 -6.16
CA ASP A 235 -4.23 54.84 -5.64
C ASP A 235 -4.89 55.29 -4.32
N LYS A 236 -4.08 55.40 -3.25
CA LYS A 236 -4.52 55.74 -1.89
C LYS A 236 -5.07 57.15 -1.82
N ASP A 237 -4.53 58.06 -2.63
CA ASP A 237 -4.92 59.47 -2.60
C ASP A 237 -6.31 59.67 -3.22
N LEU A 238 -6.71 58.78 -4.14
CA LEU A 238 -8.01 58.85 -4.83
C LEU A 238 -9.14 58.14 -4.07
N TYR A 239 -8.88 56.97 -3.48
CA TYR A 239 -9.92 56.15 -2.83
C TYR A 239 -9.87 56.18 -1.30
N GLY A 240 -8.83 56.76 -0.72
CA GLY A 240 -8.61 56.76 0.72
C GLY A 240 -8.11 55.41 1.26
N PRO A 241 -7.67 55.40 2.54
CA PRO A 241 -7.01 54.24 3.15
C PRO A 241 -7.89 52.99 3.26
N ASP A 242 -9.22 53.15 3.32
CA ASP A 242 -10.12 52.01 3.54
C ASP A 242 -10.66 51.40 2.23
N ASN A 243 -10.65 52.14 1.11
CA ASN A 243 -11.25 51.68 -0.15
C ASN A 243 -10.24 51.42 -1.28
N HIS A 244 -8.97 51.76 -1.09
CA HIS A 244 -7.93 51.55 -2.10
C HIS A 244 -7.58 50.06 -2.31
N LEU A 245 -7.79 49.20 -1.31
CA LEU A 245 -7.55 47.77 -1.45
C LEU A 245 -8.81 47.05 -1.89
N VAL A 246 -8.75 46.45 -3.07
CA VAL A 246 -9.73 45.45 -3.52
C VAL A 246 -9.06 44.10 -3.38
N GLU A 247 -9.21 43.49 -2.21
CA GLU A 247 -8.83 42.11 -2.01
C GLU A 247 -9.92 41.22 -2.63
N ILE A 248 -9.59 40.58 -3.74
CA ILE A 248 -10.42 39.52 -4.32
C ILE A 248 -9.99 38.21 -3.65
N ALA A 249 -10.11 38.20 -2.33
CA ALA A 249 -10.30 36.97 -1.61
C ALA A 249 -11.66 36.44 -2.07
N LEU A 250 -11.63 35.30 -2.74
CA LEU A 250 -12.75 34.40 -2.96
C LEU A 250 -13.61 34.35 -1.67
N LYS A 251 -14.62 35.24 -1.57
CA LYS A 251 -15.16 35.77 -0.31
C LYS A 251 -15.91 34.72 0.48
N HIS A 252 -15.62 34.64 1.77
CA HIS A 252 -16.57 34.55 2.88
C HIS A 252 -15.81 34.90 4.16
N ALA A 253 -15.86 36.16 4.59
CA ALA A 253 -15.35 36.60 5.89
C ALA A 253 -15.92 37.97 6.26
N ALA A 254 -16.99 37.97 7.03
CA ALA A 254 -17.49 39.16 7.70
C ALA A 254 -16.56 39.54 8.88
N LYS A 255 -16.54 40.84 9.19
CA LYS A 255 -15.85 41.54 10.30
C LYS A 255 -14.38 41.89 10.12
N ILE A 256 -14.19 43.21 10.00
CA ILE A 256 -13.02 44.02 10.33
C ILE A 256 -12.37 43.49 11.62
N GLY A 257 -11.11 43.02 11.57
CA GLY A 257 -10.30 42.84 12.78
C GLY A 257 -9.29 41.69 12.82
N GLU A 258 -9.37 40.65 11.97
CA GLU A 258 -8.46 39.49 12.06
C GLU A 258 -7.80 39.14 10.71
N THR A 259 -6.51 39.44 10.61
CA THR A 259 -5.60 39.20 9.48
C THR A 259 -5.12 37.74 9.44
N GLN A 260 -5.99 36.79 9.12
CA GLN A 260 -5.57 35.51 8.52
C GLN A 260 -6.74 34.76 7.86
N TRP A 261 -6.87 34.82 6.53
CA TRP A 261 -7.84 33.99 5.80
C TRP A 261 -7.16 32.99 4.86
N HIS A 262 -7.58 31.73 4.99
CA HIS A 262 -7.16 30.58 4.19
C HIS A 262 -8.27 30.23 3.18
N ARG A 263 -7.89 29.83 1.97
CA ARG A 263 -8.81 29.23 0.99
C ARG A 263 -9.53 28.04 1.61
N THR A 264 -10.85 28.11 1.74
CA THR A 264 -11.69 26.98 2.09
C THR A 264 -12.05 26.16 0.84
N PRO A 265 -12.22 24.83 0.94
CA PRO A 265 -12.55 23.97 -0.21
C PRO A 265 -13.86 24.32 -0.94
N THR A 266 -14.73 25.13 -0.34
CA THR A 266 -16.07 25.45 -0.85
C THR A 266 -16.10 26.60 -1.83
N THR A 267 -14.98 27.30 -2.06
CA THR A 267 -15.06 28.54 -2.84
C THR A 267 -15.15 28.27 -4.35
N GLN A 268 -16.11 28.94 -5.00
CA GLN A 268 -16.35 28.80 -6.43
C GLN A 268 -15.18 29.37 -7.25
N GLU A 269 -14.58 28.52 -8.08
CA GLU A 269 -13.50 28.91 -8.95
C GLU A 269 -14.03 29.61 -10.22
N THR A 270 -13.50 30.79 -10.52
CA THR A 270 -13.81 31.63 -11.71
C THR A 270 -12.63 31.74 -12.67
N ASP A 271 -12.91 32.07 -13.94
CA ASP A 271 -11.91 32.30 -15.00
C ASP A 271 -11.37 33.75 -15.05
N GLY A 272 -11.98 34.64 -14.27
CA GLY A 272 -11.55 36.02 -14.16
C GLY A 272 -12.29 36.76 -13.06
N PHE A 273 -11.85 37.99 -12.85
CA PHE A 273 -12.42 38.91 -11.88
C PHE A 273 -12.66 40.26 -12.55
N GLN A 274 -13.75 40.91 -12.15
CA GLN A 274 -14.16 42.22 -12.64
C GLN A 274 -14.37 43.16 -11.46
N VAL A 275 -13.74 44.33 -11.51
CA VAL A 275 -13.86 45.37 -10.48
C VAL A 275 -14.37 46.64 -11.16
N LYS A 276 -15.47 47.19 -10.66
CA LYS A 276 -16.06 48.43 -11.15
C LYS A 276 -16.07 49.47 -10.03
N ARG A 277 -15.60 50.68 -10.31
CA ARG A 277 -15.64 51.81 -9.38
C ARG A 277 -15.99 53.10 -10.13
N PRO A 278 -16.64 54.07 -9.46
CA PRO A 278 -16.81 55.41 -10.01
C PRO A 278 -15.46 56.13 -10.12
N GLY A 279 -15.30 56.98 -11.12
CA GLY A 279 -14.10 57.79 -11.33
C GLY A 279 -13.92 58.18 -12.79
N ASP A 280 -13.38 59.37 -13.02
CA ASP A 280 -13.17 60.04 -14.30
C ASP A 280 -11.70 60.45 -14.53
N VAL A 281 -10.79 60.00 -13.66
CA VAL A 281 -9.35 60.24 -13.74
C VAL A 281 -8.60 58.93 -13.93
N ASN A 282 -7.44 58.98 -14.57
CA ASN A 282 -6.53 57.82 -14.68
C ASN A 282 -6.10 57.34 -13.28
N VAL A 283 -6.23 56.03 -13.02
CA VAL A 283 -5.89 55.43 -11.71
C VAL A 283 -4.73 54.47 -11.89
N ARG A 284 -3.66 54.63 -11.09
CA ARG A 284 -2.63 53.59 -11.00
C ARG A 284 -3.12 52.46 -10.11
N CYS A 285 -2.95 51.22 -10.56
CA CYS A 285 -3.23 50.05 -9.77
C CYS A 285 -2.06 49.05 -9.78
N THR A 286 -1.90 48.35 -8.67
CA THR A 286 -0.90 47.30 -8.49
C THR A 286 -1.62 46.00 -8.16
N LEU A 287 -1.46 45.00 -9.03
CA LEU A 287 -1.98 43.66 -8.82
C LEU A 287 -0.92 42.82 -8.12
N LEU A 288 -1.27 42.27 -6.95
CA LEU A 288 -0.45 41.34 -6.17
C LEU A 288 -1.08 39.95 -6.27
N LEU A 289 -0.40 39.06 -6.98
CA LEU A 289 -0.88 37.70 -7.26
C LEU A 289 -0.07 36.70 -6.43
N MET A 290 -0.69 36.07 -5.43
CA MET A 290 -0.07 35.03 -4.62
C MET A 290 -0.43 33.65 -5.17
N LEU A 291 0.55 32.91 -5.69
CA LEU A 291 0.35 31.57 -6.24
C LEU A 291 0.05 30.53 -5.13
N ASP A 292 -0.84 29.59 -5.44
CA ASP A 292 -1.18 28.46 -4.57
C ASP A 292 -0.23 27.28 -4.84
N TYR A 293 0.92 27.28 -4.19
CA TYR A 293 1.90 26.20 -4.33
C TYR A 293 1.47 24.95 -3.56
N GLN A 294 1.29 23.83 -4.28
CA GLN A 294 0.96 22.54 -3.69
C GLN A 294 1.96 21.44 -4.13
N PRO A 295 2.89 21.00 -3.27
CA PRO A 295 3.04 21.33 -1.85
C PRO A 295 3.54 22.77 -1.61
N PRO A 296 3.35 23.33 -0.40
CA PRO A 296 3.80 24.68 -0.07
C PRO A 296 5.27 24.91 -0.37
N GLN A 297 5.54 25.99 -1.10
CA GLN A 297 6.89 26.51 -1.35
C GLN A 297 7.17 27.70 -0.45
N PHE A 298 8.45 27.92 -0.16
CA PHE A 298 8.94 28.96 0.73
C PHE A 298 10.07 29.72 0.05
N LYS A 299 10.11 31.03 0.25
CA LYS A 299 11.25 31.87 -0.10
C LYS A 299 12.32 31.70 0.97
N LEU A 300 13.56 31.48 0.54
CA LEU A 300 14.68 31.33 1.47
C LEU A 300 15.17 32.71 1.91
N ASP A 301 15.66 32.81 3.15
CA ASP A 301 16.48 33.93 3.59
C ASP A 301 17.58 34.24 2.54
N PRO A 302 17.87 35.52 2.20
CA PRO A 302 18.81 35.86 1.14
C PRO A 302 20.19 35.21 1.27
N ARG A 303 20.69 34.97 2.49
CA ARG A 303 22.00 34.35 2.73
C ARG A 303 21.93 32.85 2.42
N LEU A 304 20.87 32.19 2.89
CA LEU A 304 20.61 30.78 2.61
C LEU A 304 20.34 30.54 1.11
N ALA A 305 19.57 31.44 0.48
CA ALA A 305 19.24 31.38 -0.93
C ALA A 305 20.51 31.43 -1.80
N ARG A 306 21.43 32.34 -1.47
CA ARG A 306 22.72 32.47 -2.16
C ARG A 306 23.61 31.26 -1.96
N LEU A 307 23.61 30.67 -0.76
CA LEU A 307 24.43 29.49 -0.45
C LEU A 307 23.98 28.25 -1.24
N LEU A 308 22.66 28.03 -1.31
CA LEU A 308 22.08 26.86 -1.96
C LEU A 308 21.83 27.05 -3.46
N GLY A 309 21.85 28.29 -3.96
CA GLY A 309 21.44 28.62 -5.33
C GLY A 309 19.94 28.45 -5.55
N ILE A 310 19.13 28.58 -4.49
CA ILE A 310 17.69 28.33 -4.51
C ILE A 310 16.96 29.57 -3.98
N HIS A 311 16.06 30.15 -4.77
CA HIS A 311 15.27 31.30 -4.33
C HIS A 311 13.96 30.88 -3.62
N THR A 312 13.16 30.04 -4.27
CA THR A 312 11.86 29.55 -3.76
C THR A 312 11.71 28.06 -4.08
N GLN A 313 11.44 27.24 -3.05
CA GLN A 313 11.30 25.78 -3.20
C GLN A 313 10.47 25.17 -2.06
N THR A 314 10.14 23.89 -2.19
CA THR A 314 9.52 23.11 -1.11
C THR A 314 10.52 22.84 0.02
N ARG A 315 10.03 22.72 1.26
CA ARG A 315 10.88 22.38 2.43
C ARG A 315 11.72 21.13 2.21
N SER A 316 11.17 20.11 1.54
CA SER A 316 11.89 18.87 1.22
C SER A 316 13.07 19.11 0.28
N CYS A 317 12.87 19.87 -0.81
CA CYS A 317 13.94 20.23 -1.74
C CYS A 317 15.04 21.04 -1.05
N ILE A 318 14.67 21.99 -0.17
CA ILE A 318 15.61 22.83 0.56
C ILE A 318 16.48 21.98 1.50
N ILE A 319 15.89 21.05 2.24
CA ILE A 319 16.64 20.12 3.11
C ILE A 319 17.58 19.24 2.29
N GLN A 320 17.15 18.76 1.12
CA GLN A 320 18.01 17.98 0.22
C GLN A 320 19.19 18.81 -0.31
N ALA A 321 18.96 20.07 -0.67
CA ALA A 321 20.02 20.97 -1.11
C ALA A 321 21.02 21.28 0.01
N LEU A 322 20.54 21.53 1.23
CA LEU A 322 21.39 21.64 2.42
C LEU A 322 22.24 20.38 2.63
N TRP A 323 21.63 19.21 2.51
CA TRP A 323 22.35 17.95 2.64
C TRP A 323 23.40 17.74 1.54
N GLN A 324 23.08 18.13 0.31
CA GLN A 324 24.03 18.08 -0.80
C GLN A 324 25.22 19.01 -0.54
N TYR A 325 24.97 20.22 -0.01
CA TYR A 325 26.02 21.15 0.39
C TYR A 325 26.93 20.56 1.48
N VAL A 326 26.35 19.99 2.55
CA VAL A 326 27.09 19.32 3.64
C VAL A 326 27.99 18.21 3.10
N LYS A 327 27.47 17.37 2.20
CA LYS A 327 28.23 16.29 1.57
C LYS A 327 29.37 16.79 0.70
N THR A 328 29.09 17.80 -0.12
CA THR A 328 30.06 18.35 -1.09
C THR A 328 31.25 18.97 -0.36
N ASN A 329 30.99 19.68 0.73
CA ASN A 329 32.01 20.32 1.56
C ASN A 329 32.54 19.43 2.70
N LYS A 330 32.13 18.16 2.76
CA LYS A 330 32.54 17.18 3.80
C LYS A 330 32.37 17.71 5.23
N LEU A 331 31.26 18.40 5.48
CA LEU A 331 30.97 19.03 6.77
C LEU A 331 30.43 18.06 7.82
N GLN A 332 30.10 16.83 7.44
CA GLN A 332 29.67 15.80 8.39
C GLN A 332 30.87 15.31 9.21
N ASP A 333 30.70 15.26 10.53
CA ASP A 333 31.74 14.80 11.44
C ASP A 333 32.10 13.32 11.17
N SER A 334 33.40 13.02 11.16
CA SER A 334 33.90 11.68 10.84
C SER A 334 33.67 10.66 11.95
N HIS A 335 33.64 11.11 13.21
CA HIS A 335 33.44 10.26 14.38
C HIS A 335 31.97 10.21 14.77
N GLU A 336 31.30 11.36 14.80
CA GLU A 336 29.90 11.48 15.20
C GLU A 336 29.00 11.86 14.02
N LYS A 337 28.58 10.88 13.22
CA LYS A 337 27.81 11.10 11.97
C LYS A 337 26.48 11.85 12.14
N GLU A 338 26.00 12.06 13.35
CA GLU A 338 24.81 12.88 13.63
C GLU A 338 25.08 14.39 13.62
N TYR A 339 26.35 14.80 13.76
CA TYR A 339 26.77 16.19 13.80
C TYR A 339 27.33 16.68 12.46
N ILE A 340 27.09 17.95 12.20
CA ILE A 340 27.65 18.74 11.11
C ILE A 340 28.52 19.82 11.73
N ASN A 341 29.78 19.86 11.30
CA ASN A 341 30.74 20.90 11.64
C ASN A 341 30.48 22.08 10.68
N CYS A 342 29.86 23.14 11.20
CA CYS A 342 29.42 24.28 10.41
C CYS A 342 30.65 25.05 9.90
N ASP A 343 30.74 25.23 8.59
CA ASP A 343 31.74 26.09 8.00
C ASP A 343 31.39 27.57 8.21
N LYS A 344 32.24 28.48 7.70
CA LYS A 344 32.02 29.93 7.82
C LYS A 344 30.64 30.39 7.33
N TYR A 345 30.07 29.76 6.30
CA TYR A 345 28.78 30.14 5.75
C TYR A 345 27.62 29.55 6.54
N PHE A 346 27.73 28.31 7.02
CA PHE A 346 26.73 27.71 7.91
C PHE A 346 26.67 28.41 9.26
N GLN A 347 27.82 28.72 9.86
CA GLN A 347 27.89 29.47 11.12
C GLN A 347 27.19 30.82 10.99
N GLN A 348 27.39 31.47 9.86
CA GLN A 348 26.75 32.73 9.52
C GLN A 348 25.21 32.65 9.41
N ILE A 349 24.65 31.51 8.99
CA ILE A 349 23.21 31.34 8.75
C ILE A 349 22.48 30.75 9.97
N PHE A 350 23.10 29.79 10.66
CA PHE A 350 22.48 29.06 11.76
C PHE A 350 22.96 29.50 13.15
N ASP A 351 23.94 30.40 13.22
CA ASP A 351 24.55 30.93 14.45
C ASP A 351 25.05 29.84 15.40
N CYS A 352 25.58 28.74 14.85
CA CYS A 352 26.15 27.64 15.61
C CYS A 352 27.41 27.06 14.95
N PRO A 353 28.48 26.77 15.72
CA PRO A 353 29.71 26.15 15.20
C PRO A 353 29.50 24.67 14.86
N ARG A 354 28.55 24.01 15.51
CA ARG A 354 28.24 22.59 15.35
C ARG A 354 26.72 22.41 15.47
N LEU A 355 26.14 21.59 14.61
CA LEU A 355 24.69 21.37 14.51
C LEU A 355 24.37 19.88 14.37
N LYS A 356 23.34 19.37 15.06
CA LYS A 356 22.81 18.03 14.79
C LYS A 356 21.90 18.04 13.56
N PHE A 357 21.95 16.97 12.75
CA PHE A 357 21.09 16.87 11.56
C PHE A 357 19.59 16.96 11.89
N CYS A 358 19.16 16.43 13.03
CA CYS A 358 17.76 16.48 13.49
C CYS A 358 17.26 17.89 13.86
N GLU A 359 18.16 18.84 14.14
CA GLU A 359 17.80 20.22 14.45
C GLU A 359 17.54 21.07 13.21
N ILE A 360 18.05 20.66 12.03
CA ILE A 360 17.94 21.42 10.78
C ILE A 360 16.49 21.80 10.46
N PRO A 361 15.48 20.89 10.51
CA PRO A 361 14.11 21.27 10.19
C PRO A 361 13.57 22.37 11.09
N GLN A 362 13.88 22.36 12.39
CA GLN A 362 13.38 23.35 13.34
C GLN A 362 14.06 24.70 13.13
N ARG A 363 15.40 24.72 12.98
CA ARG A 363 16.15 25.97 12.72
C ARG A 363 15.80 26.59 11.37
N LEU A 364 15.54 25.74 10.37
CA LEU A 364 15.13 26.18 9.04
C LEU A 364 13.80 26.95 9.07
N THR A 365 12.88 26.65 9.99
CA THR A 365 11.56 27.32 10.07
C THR A 365 11.67 28.84 10.11
N ASN A 366 12.67 29.40 10.81
CA ASN A 366 12.87 30.84 10.92
C ASN A 366 13.54 31.47 9.68
N LEU A 367 14.09 30.64 8.80
CA LEU A 367 14.78 31.04 7.57
C LEU A 367 13.90 30.82 6.32
N LEU A 368 12.68 30.31 6.51
CA LEU A 368 11.69 30.09 5.46
C LEU A 368 10.61 31.16 5.53
N LEU A 369 10.68 32.10 4.59
CA LEU A 369 9.72 33.18 4.45
C LEU A 369 8.59 32.75 3.48
N PRO A 370 7.40 33.37 3.57
CA PRO A 370 6.38 33.25 2.55
C PRO A 370 6.94 33.64 1.15
N PRO A 371 6.52 32.97 0.06
CA PRO A 371 6.89 33.39 -1.29
C PRO A 371 6.46 34.83 -1.60
N ASP A 372 7.27 35.54 -2.37
CA ASP A 372 6.90 36.88 -2.83
C ASP A 372 5.69 36.82 -3.78
N PRO A 373 4.74 37.76 -3.70
CA PRO A 373 3.68 37.89 -4.68
C PRO A 373 4.25 38.32 -6.04
N ILE A 374 3.57 37.93 -7.11
CA ILE A 374 3.84 38.49 -8.44
C ILE A 374 3.18 39.87 -8.49
N VAL A 375 4.00 40.90 -8.71
CA VAL A 375 3.58 42.31 -8.73
C VAL A 375 3.45 42.78 -10.17
N ILE A 376 2.25 43.22 -10.56
CA ILE A 376 2.00 43.82 -11.87
C ILE A 376 1.45 45.22 -11.68
N ASN A 377 2.16 46.21 -12.20
CA ASN A 377 1.70 47.60 -12.21
C ASN A 377 0.93 47.89 -13.50
N HIS A 378 -0.27 48.43 -13.37
CA HIS A 378 -1.16 48.76 -14.48
C HIS A 378 -1.77 50.14 -14.26
N ILE A 379 -2.13 50.83 -15.34
CA ILE A 379 -2.77 52.15 -15.29
C ILE A 379 -4.12 52.04 -15.95
N ILE A 380 -5.18 52.28 -15.18
CA ILE A 380 -6.55 52.36 -15.68
C ILE A 380 -6.69 53.73 -16.36
N SER A 381 -6.75 53.70 -17.68
CA SER A 381 -6.89 54.90 -18.52
C SER A 381 -8.36 55.23 -18.79
N VAL A 382 -8.71 56.51 -18.70
CA VAL A 382 -10.03 57.02 -19.09
C VAL A 382 -10.10 57.48 -20.55
N ASP A 383 -8.97 57.41 -21.27
CA ASP A 383 -8.91 57.76 -22.69
C ASP A 383 -9.69 56.72 -23.53
N PRO A 384 -10.69 57.14 -24.32
CA PRO A 384 -11.43 56.26 -25.24
C PRO A 384 -10.54 55.48 -26.21
N ASN A 385 -9.37 56.02 -26.58
CA ASN A 385 -8.43 55.35 -27.48
C ASN A 385 -7.71 54.16 -26.82
N ASP A 386 -7.63 54.13 -25.49
CA ASP A 386 -6.88 53.12 -24.74
C ASP A 386 -7.73 51.89 -24.35
N GLN A 387 -9.05 51.99 -24.49
CA GLN A 387 -10.02 50.95 -24.07
C GLN A 387 -9.84 49.59 -24.76
N LYS A 388 -9.05 49.52 -25.84
CA LYS A 388 -8.76 48.27 -26.57
C LYS A 388 -7.42 47.64 -26.19
N LYS A 389 -6.61 48.26 -25.33
CA LYS A 389 -5.33 47.68 -24.92
C LYS A 389 -5.55 46.62 -23.84
N THR A 390 -5.21 45.39 -24.17
CA THR A 390 -5.16 44.28 -23.20
C THR A 390 -3.70 43.95 -22.92
N ALA A 391 -3.26 44.15 -21.69
CA ALA A 391 -1.93 43.73 -21.26
C ALA A 391 -1.90 42.22 -21.04
N CYS A 392 -0.89 41.54 -21.58
CA CYS A 392 -0.75 40.09 -21.50
C CYS A 392 0.52 39.70 -20.73
N TYR A 393 0.40 38.85 -19.71
CA TYR A 393 1.53 38.38 -18.91
C TYR A 393 1.53 36.84 -18.84
N ASP A 394 2.69 36.20 -19.01
CA ASP A 394 2.82 34.75 -18.89
C ASP A 394 3.55 34.38 -17.60
N ILE A 395 2.91 33.56 -16.77
CA ILE A 395 3.42 33.10 -15.48
C ILE A 395 3.62 31.58 -15.50
N ASP A 396 4.73 31.10 -14.94
CA ASP A 396 4.93 29.66 -14.75
C ASP A 396 4.12 29.14 -13.56
N VAL A 397 3.23 28.18 -13.84
CA VAL A 397 2.40 27.49 -12.83
C VAL A 397 2.64 25.98 -12.86
N GLU A 398 2.46 25.34 -11.71
CA GLU A 398 2.58 23.90 -11.58
C GLU A 398 1.22 23.20 -11.68
N VAL A 399 1.10 22.26 -12.63
CA VAL A 399 -0.12 21.48 -12.87
C VAL A 399 0.16 20.02 -12.53
N ASP A 400 -0.84 19.28 -12.03
CA ASP A 400 -0.72 17.84 -11.82
C ASP A 400 -0.42 17.13 -13.15
N ASP A 401 0.53 16.19 -13.13
CA ASP A 401 0.85 15.37 -14.29
C ASP A 401 -0.35 14.44 -14.62
N PRO A 402 -0.87 14.44 -15.87
CA PRO A 402 -1.97 13.53 -16.26
C PRO A 402 -1.65 12.05 -16.03
N LEU A 403 -0.37 11.66 -15.98
CA LEU A 403 0.06 10.30 -15.66
C LEU A 403 -0.40 9.87 -14.26
N LYS A 404 -0.55 10.81 -13.31
CA LYS A 404 -1.06 10.54 -11.96
C LYS A 404 -2.44 9.89 -11.99
N GLY A 405 -3.33 10.34 -12.88
CA GLY A 405 -4.66 9.76 -13.07
C GLY A 405 -4.59 8.33 -13.60
N GLN A 406 -3.72 8.08 -14.58
CA GLN A 406 -3.52 6.75 -15.17
C GLN A 406 -2.93 5.76 -14.16
N MET A 407 -1.95 6.21 -13.35
CA MET A 407 -1.34 5.43 -12.29
C MET A 407 -2.36 5.03 -11.21
N ASN A 408 -3.20 5.98 -10.77
CA ASN A 408 -4.30 5.67 -9.85
C ASN A 408 -5.31 4.71 -10.47
N GLY A 409 -5.65 4.90 -11.74
CA GLY A 409 -6.51 3.96 -12.49
C GLY A 409 -5.95 2.54 -12.50
N PHE A 410 -4.65 2.38 -12.71
CA PHE A 410 -3.97 1.07 -12.65
C PHE A 410 -3.98 0.45 -11.25
N LEU A 411 -3.81 1.25 -10.20
CA LEU A 411 -3.84 0.74 -8.82
C LEU A 411 -5.23 0.26 -8.39
N LEU A 412 -6.27 0.92 -8.92
CA LEU A 412 -7.68 0.61 -8.67
C LEU A 412 -8.24 -0.47 -9.60
N SER A 413 -7.58 -0.74 -10.74
CA SER A 413 -7.98 -1.80 -11.66
C SER A 413 -7.66 -3.17 -11.05
N THR A 414 -8.47 -3.60 -10.09
CA THR A 414 -8.53 -4.97 -9.57
C THR A 414 -9.77 -5.70 -10.09
N ALA A 415 -10.48 -5.11 -11.06
CA ALA A 415 -11.80 -5.56 -11.51
C ALA A 415 -11.84 -7.05 -11.91
N ASN A 416 -10.73 -7.62 -12.38
CA ASN A 416 -10.70 -8.99 -12.87
C ASN A 416 -10.28 -10.02 -11.80
N GLN A 417 -10.08 -9.61 -10.53
CA GLN A 417 -9.66 -10.55 -9.48
C GLN A 417 -10.72 -11.62 -9.17
N GLN A 418 -12.01 -11.29 -9.29
CA GLN A 418 -13.09 -12.25 -9.07
C GLN A 418 -13.13 -13.32 -10.17
N GLU A 419 -12.98 -12.91 -11.43
CA GLU A 419 -12.90 -13.83 -12.57
C GLU A 419 -11.68 -14.75 -12.44
N ILE A 420 -10.51 -14.18 -12.11
CA ILE A 420 -9.28 -14.95 -11.84
C ILE A 420 -9.51 -15.96 -10.70
N ALA A 421 -10.15 -15.58 -9.60
CA ALA A 421 -10.45 -16.49 -8.50
C ALA A 421 -11.38 -17.63 -8.92
N SER A 422 -12.37 -17.36 -9.80
CA SER A 422 -13.26 -18.39 -10.33
C SER A 422 -12.53 -19.38 -11.24
N LEU A 423 -11.62 -18.88 -12.10
CA LEU A 423 -10.78 -19.71 -12.96
C LEU A 423 -9.80 -20.56 -12.15
N ASP A 424 -9.20 -19.97 -11.12
CA ASP A 424 -8.35 -20.68 -10.18
C ASP A 424 -9.13 -21.82 -9.52
N ASN A 425 -10.34 -21.57 -8.99
CA ASN A 425 -11.15 -22.63 -8.39
C ASN A 425 -11.41 -23.78 -9.36
N LYS A 426 -11.75 -23.47 -10.61
CA LYS A 426 -11.95 -24.48 -11.66
C LYS A 426 -10.69 -25.28 -11.98
N ILE A 427 -9.52 -24.64 -11.96
CA ILE A 427 -8.22 -25.32 -12.10
C ILE A 427 -8.03 -26.33 -10.96
N HIS A 428 -8.29 -25.93 -9.71
CA HIS A 428 -8.15 -26.83 -8.55
C HIS A 428 -9.08 -28.05 -8.65
N GLU A 429 -10.36 -27.83 -8.95
CA GLU A 429 -11.35 -28.91 -9.14
C GLU A 429 -10.93 -29.87 -10.26
N THR A 430 -10.41 -29.33 -11.36
CA THR A 430 -9.92 -30.13 -12.50
C THR A 430 -8.70 -30.97 -12.10
N ILE A 431 -7.74 -30.40 -11.36
CA ILE A 431 -6.55 -31.13 -10.88
C ILE A 431 -6.94 -32.24 -9.90
N GLU A 432 -7.90 -31.98 -9.00
CA GLU A 432 -8.42 -33.00 -8.08
C GLU A 432 -9.07 -34.16 -8.84
N SER A 433 -9.92 -33.86 -9.84
CA SER A 433 -10.52 -34.86 -10.73
C SER A 433 -9.45 -35.67 -11.48
N ILE A 434 -8.43 -35.00 -12.04
CA ILE A 434 -7.28 -35.65 -12.69
C ILE A 434 -6.57 -36.61 -11.73
N ASN A 435 -6.35 -36.21 -10.47
CA ASN A 435 -5.72 -37.06 -9.47
C ASN A 435 -6.57 -38.30 -9.14
N GLN A 436 -7.88 -38.15 -8.98
CA GLN A 436 -8.79 -39.27 -8.74
C GLN A 436 -8.80 -40.25 -9.92
N LEU A 437 -8.92 -39.75 -11.15
CA LEU A 437 -8.85 -40.57 -12.37
C LEU A 437 -7.52 -41.29 -12.51
N LYS A 438 -6.42 -40.65 -12.10
CA LYS A 438 -5.10 -41.27 -12.11
C LYS A 438 -4.99 -42.41 -11.11
N ILE A 439 -5.54 -42.26 -9.90
CA ILE A 439 -5.60 -43.35 -8.90
C ILE A 439 -6.41 -44.53 -9.45
N GLN A 440 -7.56 -44.27 -10.06
CA GLN A 440 -8.40 -45.30 -10.69
C GLN A 440 -7.67 -46.02 -11.84
N ARG A 441 -6.99 -45.26 -12.72
CA ARG A 441 -6.16 -45.82 -13.79
C ARG A 441 -5.05 -46.71 -13.25
N ASP A 442 -4.30 -46.23 -12.25
CA ASP A 442 -3.20 -46.99 -11.67
C ASP A 442 -3.71 -48.26 -10.97
N PHE A 443 -4.87 -48.21 -10.30
CA PHE A 443 -5.55 -49.39 -9.73
C PHE A 443 -5.85 -50.44 -10.80
N MET A 444 -6.53 -50.03 -11.88
CA MET A 444 -6.90 -50.93 -12.98
C MET A 444 -5.67 -51.51 -13.71
N LEU A 445 -4.61 -50.72 -13.89
CA LEU A 445 -3.37 -51.17 -14.52
C LEU A 445 -2.57 -52.12 -13.65
N SER A 446 -2.53 -51.91 -12.32
CA SER A 446 -1.87 -52.84 -11.41
C SER A 446 -2.59 -54.18 -11.37
N PHE A 447 -3.93 -54.16 -11.35
CA PHE A 447 -4.75 -55.38 -11.44
C PHE A 447 -4.54 -56.13 -12.77
N SER A 448 -4.44 -55.43 -13.90
CA SER A 448 -4.26 -56.08 -15.21
C SER A 448 -2.87 -56.66 -15.44
N ARG A 449 -1.84 -56.16 -14.74
CA ARG A 449 -0.45 -56.65 -14.83
C ARG A 449 -0.21 -57.96 -14.07
N ASP A 450 -0.70 -58.04 -12.83
CA ASP A 450 -0.62 -59.25 -11.99
C ASP A 450 -1.85 -59.32 -11.07
N PRO A 451 -2.97 -59.90 -11.54
CA PRO A 451 -4.21 -59.91 -10.77
C PRO A 451 -4.08 -60.70 -9.46
N LYS A 452 -3.26 -61.76 -9.44
CA LYS A 452 -3.09 -62.60 -8.24
C LYS A 452 -2.29 -61.86 -7.17
N GLY A 453 -1.12 -61.34 -7.54
CA GLY A 453 -0.29 -60.56 -6.61
C GLY A 453 -1.03 -59.31 -6.13
N TYR A 454 -1.73 -58.62 -7.04
CA TYR A 454 -2.49 -57.42 -6.69
C TYR A 454 -3.63 -57.69 -5.70
N ILE A 455 -4.41 -58.76 -5.87
CA ILE A 455 -5.47 -59.14 -4.92
C ILE A 455 -4.88 -59.42 -3.53
N GLN A 456 -3.74 -60.11 -3.46
CA GLN A 456 -3.05 -60.39 -2.19
C GLN A 456 -2.59 -59.09 -1.50
N ASP A 457 -1.96 -58.19 -2.26
CA ASP A 457 -1.51 -56.88 -1.75
C ASP A 457 -2.70 -56.03 -1.31
N TRP A 458 -3.80 -56.06 -2.07
CA TRP A 458 -5.02 -55.33 -1.75
C TRP A 458 -5.65 -55.82 -0.45
N ILE A 459 -5.77 -57.13 -0.24
CA ILE A 459 -6.25 -57.71 1.03
C ILE A 459 -5.34 -57.31 2.20
N CYS A 460 -4.02 -57.35 2.02
CA CYS A 460 -3.06 -56.90 3.03
C CYS A 460 -3.24 -55.40 3.36
N SER A 461 -3.44 -54.55 2.34
CA SER A 461 -3.69 -53.11 2.52
C SER A 461 -5.00 -52.85 3.25
N GLN A 462 -6.11 -53.46 2.82
CA GLN A 462 -7.43 -53.26 3.44
C GLN A 462 -7.44 -53.73 4.91
N ASN A 463 -6.76 -54.84 5.22
CA ASN A 463 -6.60 -55.28 6.61
C ASN A 463 -5.79 -54.28 7.44
N ARG A 464 -4.74 -53.68 6.87
CA ARG A 464 -3.95 -52.63 7.54
C ARG A 464 -4.77 -51.37 7.79
N ASP A 465 -5.51 -50.92 6.78
CA ASP A 465 -6.36 -49.73 6.87
C ASP A 465 -7.49 -49.94 7.89
N LEU A 466 -8.10 -51.13 7.91
CA LEU A 466 -9.08 -51.52 8.92
C LEU A 466 -8.47 -51.51 10.33
N LYS A 467 -7.26 -52.03 10.51
CA LYS A 467 -6.55 -51.99 11.80
C LYS A 467 -6.32 -50.55 12.28
N LEU A 468 -5.89 -49.67 11.38
CA LEU A 468 -5.70 -48.25 11.66
C LEU A 468 -7.01 -47.53 12.01
N MET A 469 -8.11 -47.85 11.33
CA MET A 469 -9.42 -47.23 11.61
C MET A 469 -10.07 -47.73 12.91
N THR A 470 -9.66 -48.89 13.41
CA THR A 470 -10.27 -49.54 14.58
C THR A 470 -9.35 -49.57 15.81
N ASP A 471 -8.16 -48.96 15.71
CA ASP A 471 -7.09 -49.03 16.71
C ASP A 471 -6.75 -50.48 17.13
N THR A 472 -6.99 -51.45 16.26
CA THR A 472 -6.66 -52.85 16.54
C THR A 472 -5.17 -53.08 16.29
N VAL A 473 -4.48 -53.47 17.36
CA VAL A 473 -3.04 -53.75 17.35
C VAL A 473 -2.78 -55.26 17.30
N GLY A 474 -1.62 -55.62 16.77
CA GLY A 474 -1.19 -57.02 16.69
C GLY A 474 -1.70 -57.76 15.46
N ASN A 475 -1.23 -58.98 15.28
CA ASN A 475 -1.69 -59.88 14.24
C ASN A 475 -1.93 -61.26 14.89
N PRO A 476 -3.18 -61.60 15.24
CA PRO A 476 -3.47 -62.82 16.00
C PRO A 476 -3.02 -64.09 15.25
N GLU A 477 -2.94 -64.04 13.93
CA GLU A 477 -2.44 -65.16 13.11
C GLU A 477 -0.92 -65.35 13.21
N GLU A 478 -0.15 -64.28 13.40
CA GLU A 478 1.29 -64.38 13.66
C GLU A 478 1.55 -64.78 15.11
N GLU A 479 0.82 -64.20 16.06
CA GLU A 479 0.94 -64.47 17.51
C GLU A 479 0.65 -65.94 17.89
N ARG A 480 -0.03 -66.68 17.01
CA ARG A 480 -0.28 -68.13 17.15
C ARG A 480 0.90 -69.01 16.74
N ARG A 481 1.83 -68.51 15.94
CA ARG A 481 2.94 -69.29 15.36
C ARG A 481 4.16 -69.26 16.28
N ALA A 482 4.87 -70.38 16.39
CA ALA A 482 6.05 -70.48 17.27
C ALA A 482 7.16 -69.51 16.86
N GLU A 483 7.31 -69.24 15.56
CA GLU A 483 8.29 -68.31 14.99
C GLU A 483 8.16 -66.89 15.55
N PHE A 484 6.96 -66.49 15.96
CA PHE A 484 6.71 -65.20 16.59
C PHE A 484 7.48 -65.04 17.91
N TYR A 485 7.65 -66.13 18.67
CA TYR A 485 8.34 -66.14 19.95
C TYR A 485 9.84 -66.45 19.84
N ASN A 486 10.37 -66.65 18.63
CA ASN A 486 11.81 -66.83 18.37
C ASN A 486 12.54 -65.51 18.08
N GLN A 487 11.97 -64.38 18.49
CA GLN A 487 12.51 -63.05 18.23
C GLN A 487 13.42 -62.57 19.38
N PRO A 488 14.32 -61.60 19.14
CA PRO A 488 15.24 -61.08 20.18
C PRO A 488 14.53 -60.52 21.42
N TRP A 489 13.30 -59.99 21.24
CA TRP A 489 12.51 -59.44 22.34
C TRP A 489 12.00 -60.51 23.31
N SER A 490 11.97 -61.79 22.93
CA SER A 490 11.38 -62.86 23.74
C SER A 490 12.08 -63.06 25.08
N GLN A 491 13.41 -63.03 25.12
CA GLN A 491 14.18 -63.22 26.36
C GLN A 491 13.94 -62.07 27.36
N GLU A 492 13.94 -60.84 26.86
CA GLU A 492 13.62 -59.67 27.67
C GLU A 492 12.13 -59.69 28.10
N ALA A 493 11.22 -60.06 27.20
CA ALA A 493 9.80 -60.15 27.50
C ALA A 493 9.50 -61.18 28.59
N VAL A 494 10.14 -62.36 28.57
CA VAL A 494 10.04 -63.35 29.64
C VAL A 494 10.61 -62.80 30.95
N SER A 495 11.72 -62.07 30.91
CA SER A 495 12.31 -61.46 32.12
C SER A 495 11.40 -60.39 32.72
N ARG A 496 10.82 -59.51 31.89
CA ARG A 496 9.82 -58.52 32.31
C ARG A 496 8.55 -59.18 32.83
N TYR A 497 8.06 -60.21 32.13
CA TYR A 497 6.91 -61.00 32.55
C TYR A 497 7.16 -61.64 33.92
N PHE A 498 8.32 -62.28 34.11
CA PHE A 498 8.70 -62.94 35.35
C PHE A 498 8.86 -61.94 36.50
N TYR A 499 9.49 -60.79 36.26
CA TYR A 499 9.56 -59.68 37.22
C TYR A 499 8.15 -59.24 37.65
N CYS A 500 7.26 -58.95 36.70
CA CYS A 500 5.88 -58.57 36.99
C CYS A 500 5.13 -59.68 37.74
N LYS A 501 5.35 -60.95 37.38
CA LYS A 501 4.72 -62.11 38.05
C LYS A 501 5.21 -62.29 39.48
N ILE A 502 6.51 -62.09 39.74
CA ILE A 502 7.08 -62.07 41.09
C ILE A 502 6.48 -60.92 41.89
N GLN A 503 6.40 -59.72 41.35
CA GLN A 503 5.79 -58.57 42.05
C GLN A 503 4.33 -58.84 42.38
N GLN A 504 3.57 -59.45 41.46
CA GLN A 504 2.19 -59.89 41.71
C GLN A 504 2.13 -60.91 42.86
N ARG A 505 2.95 -61.97 42.81
CA ARG A 505 2.99 -63.00 43.87
C ARG A 505 3.47 -62.44 45.22
N ARG A 506 4.43 -61.52 45.21
CA ARG A 506 4.90 -60.82 46.41
C ARG A 506 3.78 -59.96 47.00
N GLN A 507 3.04 -59.22 46.17
CA GLN A 507 1.90 -58.44 46.62
C GLN A 507 0.79 -59.33 47.20
N GLU A 508 0.49 -60.46 46.58
CA GLU A 508 -0.44 -61.47 47.11
C GLU A 508 0.01 -62.02 48.47
N LEU A 509 1.31 -62.32 48.64
CA LEU A 509 1.88 -62.80 49.90
C LEU A 509 1.93 -61.73 50.99
N GLU A 510 2.32 -60.50 50.65
CA GLU A 510 2.31 -59.36 51.57
C GLU A 510 0.90 -59.03 52.03
N GLN A 511 -0.11 -59.09 51.15
CA GLN A 511 -1.52 -59.00 51.53
C GLN A 511 -1.93 -60.14 52.47
N ALA A 512 -1.54 -61.38 52.17
CA ALA A 512 -1.83 -62.53 53.02
C ALA A 512 -1.15 -62.45 54.41
N LEU A 513 0.06 -61.92 54.49
CA LEU A 513 0.80 -61.74 55.74
C LEU A 513 0.30 -60.54 56.54
N ALA A 514 -0.04 -59.42 55.88
CA ALA A 514 -0.63 -58.26 56.54
C ALA A 514 -1.98 -58.59 57.20
N MET A 515 -2.76 -59.51 56.60
CA MET A 515 -3.97 -60.06 57.22
C MET A 515 -3.71 -60.98 58.43
N ARG A 516 -2.46 -61.41 58.67
CA ARG A 516 -2.07 -62.23 59.84
C ARG A 516 -1.40 -61.44 60.96
N THR A 517 -0.92 -60.22 60.71
CA THR A 517 -0.29 -59.35 61.73
C THR A 517 -1.23 -58.25 62.26
N THR A 518 -2.50 -58.26 61.85
CA THR A 518 -3.64 -57.64 62.53
C THR A 518 -4.49 -58.72 63.16
#